data_AF-A0A7L1A9B9-F1
#
_entry.id   AF-A0A7L1A9B9-F1
#
_cell.length_a   1.000
_cell.length_b   1.000
_cell.length_c   1.000
_cell.angle_alpha   90.00
_cell.angle_beta   90.00
_cell.angle_gamma   90.00
#
_symmetry.space_group_name_H-M   'P 1'
#
loop_
_entity.id
_entity.type
_entity.pdbx_description
1 polymer ?
#
loop_
_entity_poly.entity_id
_entity_poly.type
_entity_poly.pdbx_seq_one_letter_code
_entity_poly.pdbx_strand_id
1 'polypeptide(L)'
;QFRKMRLRSGRSRIHERGPFAREPIVADKMVIEYVGQNIRQAVADTRKKRHAREGIGSSYPFRIDHDTVIDATERGNLARSIH
;
A
#
# COMPACT_ATOMS: atom_id res chain seq x y z
N GLN A 1 -21.44 -6.10 0.99
CA GLN A 1 -20.27 -5.77 1.83
C GLN A 1 -19.19 -6.80 1.56
N PHE A 2 -17.99 -6.40 1.13
CA PHE A 2 -16.90 -7.36 0.85
C PHE A 2 -16.22 -7.79 2.15
N ARG A 3 -15.94 -9.10 2.29
CA ARG A 3 -15.22 -9.63 3.45
C ARG A 3 -13.72 -9.43 3.26
N LYS A 4 -13.07 -8.78 4.22
CA LYS A 4 -11.62 -8.68 4.28
C LYS A 4 -11.02 -10.01 4.73
N MET A 5 -10.02 -10.53 4.01
CA MET A 5 -9.33 -11.76 4.42
C MET A 5 -8.51 -11.54 5.71
N ARG A 6 -8.32 -12.62 6.47
CA ARG A 6 -7.53 -12.58 7.71
C ARG A 6 -6.04 -12.57 7.38
N LEU A 7 -5.43 -11.38 7.42
CA LEU A 7 -4.00 -11.19 7.25
C LEU A 7 -3.31 -10.88 8.58
N ARG A 8 -2.06 -11.32 8.74
CA ARG A 8 -1.15 -10.90 9.83
C ARG A 8 0.06 -10.17 9.26
N SER A 9 0.62 -9.23 10.01
CA SER A 9 1.94 -8.69 9.70
C SER A 9 3.02 -9.54 10.34
N GLY A 10 4.09 -9.84 9.61
CA GLY A 10 5.26 -10.59 10.10
C GLY A 10 6.54 -10.15 9.41
N ARG A 11 7.70 -10.63 9.89
CA ARG A 11 8.97 -10.42 9.17
C ARG A 11 8.93 -11.16 7.83
N SER A 12 9.34 -10.49 6.76
CA SER A 12 9.43 -11.09 5.43
C SER A 12 10.90 -11.28 5.05
N ARG A 13 11.18 -12.32 4.26
CA ARG A 13 12.51 -12.57 3.70
C ARG A 13 12.82 -11.67 2.50
N ILE A 14 11.81 -11.00 1.94
CA ILE A 14 11.94 -10.13 0.78
C ILE A 14 12.28 -8.71 1.23
N HIS A 15 11.53 -8.19 2.22
CA HIS A 15 11.75 -6.86 2.77
C HIS A 15 11.14 -6.76 4.17
N GLU A 16 11.92 -6.29 5.15
CA GLU A 16 11.58 -6.05 6.57
C GLU A 16 10.33 -6.77 7.11
N ARG A 17 9.13 -6.29 6.75
CA ARG A 17 7.83 -6.85 7.13
C ARG A 17 6.87 -6.89 5.95
N GLY A 18 6.00 -7.91 5.93
CA GLY A 18 4.92 -8.06 4.94
C GLY A 18 3.65 -8.71 5.50
N PRO A 19 2.54 -8.71 4.73
CA PRO A 19 1.31 -9.39 5.09
C PRO A 19 1.38 -10.89 4.78
N PHE A 20 0.84 -11.71 5.67
CA PHE A 20 0.74 -13.15 5.52
C PHE A 20 -0.71 -13.60 5.71
N ALA A 21 -1.20 -14.44 4.80
CA ALA A 21 -2.51 -15.06 4.93
C ALA A 21 -2.58 -15.98 6.15
N ARG A 22 -3.72 -15.94 6.87
CA ARG A 22 -4.04 -16.87 7.97
C ARG A 22 -5.08 -17.92 7.58
N GLU A 23 -5.51 -17.90 6.34
CA GLU A 23 -6.49 -18.80 5.75
C GLU A 23 -6.16 -19.00 4.26
N PRO A 24 -6.56 -20.12 3.64
CA PRO A 24 -6.35 -20.33 2.21
C PRO A 24 -6.98 -19.22 1.38
N ILE A 25 -6.24 -18.73 0.37
CA ILE A 25 -6.74 -17.76 -0.61
C ILE A 25 -7.28 -18.54 -1.80
N VAL A 26 -8.59 -18.44 -2.03
CA VAL A 26 -9.21 -18.96 -3.24
C VAL A 26 -8.91 -18.01 -4.40
N ALA A 27 -8.64 -18.56 -5.58
CA ALA A 27 -8.45 -17.77 -6.79
C ALA A 27 -9.62 -16.79 -7.03
N ASP A 28 -9.30 -15.63 -7.60
CA ASP A 28 -10.25 -14.56 -7.94
C ASP A 28 -11.05 -13.99 -6.76
N LYS A 29 -10.63 -14.25 -5.52
CA LYS A 29 -11.21 -13.61 -4.33
C LYS A 29 -10.42 -12.39 -3.91
N MET A 30 -11.18 -11.35 -3.56
CA MET A 30 -10.61 -10.13 -3.00
C MET A 30 -9.94 -10.43 -1.67
N VAL A 31 -8.67 -10.02 -1.54
CA VAL A 31 -7.86 -10.25 -0.33
C VAL A 31 -7.97 -9.07 0.63
N ILE A 32 -7.56 -7.90 0.16
CA ILE A 32 -7.51 -6.66 0.93
C ILE A 32 -7.59 -5.46 -0.02
N GLU A 33 -8.28 -4.41 0.40
CA GLU A 33 -8.27 -3.12 -0.27
C GLU A 33 -6.96 -2.37 0.00
N TYR A 34 -6.38 -1.74 -1.02
CA TYR A 34 -5.24 -0.85 -0.85
C TYR A 34 -5.74 0.52 -0.37
N VAL A 35 -5.61 0.78 0.94
CA VAL A 35 -6.11 2.02 1.55
C VAL A 35 -4.97 3.03 1.68
N GLY A 36 -5.24 4.25 1.25
CA GLY A 36 -4.38 5.41 1.42
C GLY A 36 -5.12 6.72 1.18
N GLN A 37 -4.39 7.83 1.07
CA GLN A 37 -4.97 9.12 0.73
C GLN A 37 -5.19 9.21 -0.79
N ASN A 38 -6.42 9.51 -1.22
CA ASN A 38 -6.70 9.83 -2.61
C ASN A 38 -6.21 11.25 -2.92
N ILE A 39 -5.23 11.37 -3.83
CA ILE A 39 -4.59 12.62 -4.22
C ILE A 39 -4.41 12.71 -5.73
N ARG A 40 -4.29 13.94 -6.24
CA ARG A 40 -3.95 14.19 -7.64
C ARG A 40 -2.50 13.81 -7.97
N GLN A 41 -2.20 13.46 -9.21
CA GLN A 41 -0.86 13.09 -9.68
C GLN A 41 0.16 14.20 -9.39
N ALA A 42 -0.18 15.47 -9.65
CA ALA A 42 0.68 16.61 -9.34
C ALA A 42 1.03 16.75 -7.84
N VAL A 43 0.10 16.36 -6.97
CA VAL A 43 0.31 16.36 -5.51
C VAL A 43 1.24 15.21 -5.12
N ALA A 44 1.04 14.02 -5.71
CA ALA A 44 1.91 12.87 -5.50
C ALA A 44 3.37 13.18 -5.89
N ASP A 45 3.57 13.87 -7.01
CA ASP A 45 4.91 14.27 -7.48
C ASP A 45 5.59 15.25 -6.52
N THR A 46 4.83 16.20 -5.97
CA THR A 46 5.33 17.15 -4.97
C THR A 46 5.71 16.43 -3.67
N ARG A 47 4.87 15.50 -3.21
CA ARG A 47 5.14 14.68 -2.01
C ARG A 47 6.36 13.80 -2.21
N LYS A 48 6.51 13.16 -3.37
CA LYS A 48 7.69 12.34 -3.69
C LYS A 48 8.99 13.14 -3.58
N LYS A 49 9.01 14.38 -4.10
CA LYS A 49 10.16 15.29 -3.96
C LYS A 49 10.42 15.68 -2.50
N ARG A 50 9.36 15.92 -1.73
CA ARG A 50 9.48 16.21 -0.29
C ARG A 50 10.07 15.01 0.47
N HIS A 51 9.49 13.83 0.30
CA HIS A 51 9.92 12.59 0.94
C HIS A 51 11.38 12.24 0.61
N ALA A 52 11.80 12.45 -0.64
CA ALA A 52 13.20 12.28 -1.03
C ALA A 52 14.15 13.26 -0.31
N ARG A 53 13.75 14.52 -0.13
CA ARG A 53 14.54 15.52 0.63
C ARG A 53 14.58 15.23 2.12
N GLU A 54 13.50 14.68 2.68
CA GLU A 54 13.39 14.30 4.09
C GLU A 54 14.07 12.95 4.39
N GLY A 55 14.59 12.26 3.38
CA GLY A 55 15.25 10.96 3.56
C GLY A 55 14.29 9.82 3.90
N ILE A 56 13.01 9.93 3.54
CA ILE A 56 12.05 8.83 3.72
C ILE A 56 12.46 7.68 2.80
N GLY A 57 12.93 6.59 3.40
CA GLY A 57 13.50 5.44 2.68
C GLY A 57 12.50 4.59 1.89
N SER A 58 11.20 4.78 2.06
CA SER A 58 10.16 4.05 1.32
C SER A 58 8.93 4.91 1.11
N SER A 59 8.40 4.90 -0.12
CA SER A 59 7.15 5.56 -0.48
C SER A 59 6.16 4.55 -1.04
N TYR A 60 4.87 4.79 -0.82
CA TYR A 60 3.83 3.81 -1.12
C TYR A 60 2.71 4.42 -1.99
N PRO A 61 3.00 4.83 -3.25
CA PRO A 61 1.99 5.28 -4.18
C PRO A 61 1.37 4.10 -4.95
N PHE A 62 0.04 4.15 -5.15
CA PHE A 62 -0.67 3.27 -6.07
C PHE A 62 -1.47 4.12 -7.06
N ARG A 63 -1.11 4.05 -8.34
CA ARG A 63 -1.76 4.84 -9.38
C ARG A 63 -3.07 4.17 -9.81
N ILE A 64 -4.18 4.90 -9.72
CA ILE A 64 -5.50 4.45 -10.15
C ILE A 64 -5.71 4.77 -11.64
N ASP A 65 -5.39 6.01 -12.03
CA ASP A 65 -5.48 6.49 -13.41
C ASP A 65 -4.42 7.58 -13.69
N HIS A 66 -4.61 8.39 -14.75
CA HIS A 66 -3.68 9.46 -15.12
C HIS A 66 -3.56 10.57 -14.07
N ASP A 67 -4.64 10.95 -13.40
CA ASP A 67 -4.66 12.05 -12.44
C ASP A 67 -4.86 11.57 -10.99
N THR A 68 -5.28 10.32 -10.77
CA THR A 68 -5.61 9.80 -9.44
C THR A 68 -4.56 8.83 -8.90
N VAL A 69 -4.05 9.13 -7.70
CA VAL A 69 -3.10 8.28 -6.95
C VAL A 69 -3.60 8.06 -5.53
N ILE A 70 -3.49 6.83 -5.03
CA ILE A 70 -3.63 6.50 -3.62
C ILE A 70 -2.23 6.50 -2.97
N ASP A 71 -1.98 7.45 -2.08
CA ASP A 71 -0.73 7.55 -1.33
C ASP A 71 -0.89 6.95 0.07
N ALA A 72 -0.28 5.79 0.30
CA ALA A 72 -0.31 5.05 1.56
C ALA A 72 0.94 5.28 2.43
N THR A 73 1.77 6.28 2.09
CA THR A 73 3.08 6.50 2.72
C THR A 73 2.96 6.80 4.21
N GLU A 74 2.15 7.79 4.56
CA GLU A 74 1.91 8.17 5.96
C GLU A 74 0.63 7.50 6.51
N ARG A 75 -0.42 7.41 5.67
CA ARG A 75 -1.73 6.87 6.06
C ARG A 75 -2.11 5.71 5.15
N GLY A 76 -1.94 4.48 5.61
CA GLY A 76 -2.33 3.30 4.86
C GLY A 76 -2.58 2.08 5.73
N ASN A 77 -2.95 0.96 5.10
CA ASN A 77 -3.16 -0.32 5.78
C ASN A 77 -2.05 -1.35 5.44
N LEU A 78 -2.24 -2.61 5.86
CA LEU A 78 -1.26 -3.69 5.62
C LEU A 78 -0.97 -3.95 4.12
N ALA A 79 -1.84 -3.53 3.21
CA ALA A 79 -1.65 -3.72 1.77
C ALA A 79 -0.44 -2.94 1.23
N ARG A 80 0.02 -1.90 1.93
CA ARG A 80 1.21 -1.13 1.53
C ARG A 80 2.50 -1.95 1.55
N SER A 81 2.53 -3.06 2.30
CA SER A 81 3.73 -3.89 2.48
C SER A 81 3.66 -5.21 1.70
N ILE A 82 2.85 -5.28 0.65
CA ILE A 82 2.82 -6.43 -0.26
C ILE A 82 4.07 -6.36 -1.16
N HIS A 83 4.84 -7.44 -1.22
CA HIS A 83 6.08 -7.59 -1.97
C HIS A 83 6.05 -8.88 -2.79
#